data_AF-A0A1M5ASP7-F1
#
_entry.id   AF-A0A1M5ASP7-F1
#
_cell.length_a   1.000
_cell.length_b   1.000
_cell.length_c   1.000
_cell.angle_alpha   90.00
_cell.angle_beta   90.00
_cell.angle_gamma   90.00
#
_symmetry.space_group_name_H-M   'P 1'
#
loop_
_entity.id
_entity.type
_entity.pdbx_description
1 polymer ?
#
loop_
_entity_poly.entity_id
_entity_poly.type
_entity_poly.pdbx_seq_one_letter_code
_entity_poly.pdbx_strand_id
1 'polypeptide(L)'
;MADLRRIIRECFWDHEVSEEDLLTILAGHDLGRKRFLFEKILGNSTRLLEDMSLFDRDELKKMLEEYQVPAFNREHIALRKNMVEAWFFDQPLTAEELQWVL
;
A
#
# COMPACT_ATOMS: atom_id res chain seq x y z
N MET A 1 12.35 -7.71 -5.28
CA MET A 1 11.68 -8.74 -4.45
C MET A 1 11.56 -8.09 -3.10
N ALA A 2 10.34 -7.89 -2.62
CA ALA A 2 10.11 -7.04 -1.46
C ALA A 2 10.90 -7.53 -0.23
N ASP A 3 11.44 -6.58 0.52
CA ASP A 3 12.20 -6.82 1.74
C ASP A 3 11.24 -6.81 2.95
N LEU A 4 10.81 -8.00 3.38
CA LEU A 4 9.86 -8.16 4.50
C LEU A 4 10.40 -7.59 5.81
N ARG A 5 11.72 -7.69 6.07
CA ARG A 5 12.34 -7.12 7.28
C ARG A 5 12.22 -5.61 7.29
N ARG A 6 12.43 -4.99 6.13
CA ARG A 6 12.22 -3.55 5.97
C ARG A 6 10.76 -3.17 6.21
N ILE A 7 9.82 -3.91 5.62
CA ILE A 7 8.37 -3.66 5.83
C ILE A 7 8.03 -3.72 7.32
N ILE A 8 8.50 -4.73 8.05
CA ILE A 8 8.28 -4.85 9.49
C ILE A 8 8.83 -3.61 10.21
N ARG A 9 10.10 -3.26 9.97
CA ARG A 9 10.76 -2.13 10.62
C ARG A 9 10.08 -0.78 10.34
N GLU A 10 9.64 -0.55 9.11
CA GLU A 10 9.12 0.75 8.67
C GLU A 10 7.62 0.88 8.85
N CYS A 11 6.86 -0.18 8.60
CA CYS A 11 5.40 -0.15 8.59
C CYS A 11 4.77 -0.65 9.89
N PHE A 12 5.50 -1.44 10.69
CA PHE A 12 5.00 -2.07 11.92
C PHE A 12 5.85 -1.72 13.15
N TRP A 13 6.44 -0.52 13.18
CA TRP A 13 7.22 -0.03 14.33
C TRP A 13 6.43 -0.01 15.66
N ASP A 14 5.10 -0.05 15.59
CA ASP A 14 4.15 -0.03 16.70
C ASP A 14 3.48 -1.39 16.99
N HIS A 15 3.82 -2.46 16.25
CA HIS A 15 3.20 -3.79 16.40
C HIS A 15 4.25 -4.91 16.40
N GLU A 16 3.99 -5.97 17.16
CA GLU A 16 4.78 -7.19 17.08
C GLU A 16 4.31 -8.04 15.89
N VAL A 17 5.10 -8.07 14.82
CA VAL A 17 4.81 -8.81 13.58
C VAL A 17 6.08 -9.48 13.08
N SER A 18 5.99 -10.77 12.74
CA SER A 18 7.08 -11.54 12.14
C SER A 18 6.98 -11.61 10.61
N GLU A 19 8.05 -12.07 9.95
CA GLU A 19 8.01 -12.34 8.50
C GLU A 19 6.97 -13.43 8.16
N GLU A 20 6.82 -14.44 9.02
CA GLU A 20 5.85 -15.53 8.85
C GLU A 20 4.40 -15.01 8.93
N ASP A 21 4.13 -14.05 9.82
CA ASP A 21 2.82 -13.40 9.90
C ASP A 21 2.48 -12.68 8.61
N LEU A 22 3.43 -11.91 8.05
CA LEU A 22 3.21 -11.21 6.78
C LEU A 22 2.94 -12.19 5.63
N LEU A 23 3.73 -13.25 5.52
CA LEU A 23 3.53 -14.28 4.51
C LEU A 23 2.16 -14.97 4.67
N THR A 24 1.74 -15.23 5.90
CA THR A 24 0.43 -15.81 6.22
C THR A 24 -0.71 -14.88 5.82
N ILE A 25 -0.57 -13.58 6.05
CA ILE A 25 -1.56 -12.57 5.64
C ILE A 25 -1.66 -12.51 4.12
N LEU A 26 -0.53 -12.48 3.42
CA LEU A 26 -0.48 -12.38 1.95
C LEU A 26 -1.07 -13.63 1.28
N ALA A 27 -0.76 -14.82 1.79
CA ALA A 27 -1.26 -16.10 1.25
C ALA A 27 -2.70 -16.41 1.66
N GLY A 28 -3.21 -15.81 2.74
CA GLY A 28 -4.54 -16.09 3.28
C GLY A 28 -5.69 -15.45 2.50
N HIS A 29 -6.93 -15.73 2.94
CA HIS A 29 -8.15 -15.14 2.38
C HIS A 29 -8.81 -14.11 3.32
N ASP A 30 -8.17 -13.78 4.44
CA ASP A 30 -8.67 -12.80 5.40
C ASP A 30 -8.45 -11.38 4.87
N LEU A 31 -9.48 -10.83 4.23
CA LEU A 31 -9.48 -9.48 3.68
C LEU A 31 -9.31 -8.39 4.76
N GLY A 32 -9.68 -8.66 6.02
CA GLY A 32 -9.46 -7.73 7.12
C GLY A 32 -7.98 -7.56 7.42
N ARG A 33 -7.26 -8.68 7.54
CA ARG A 33 -5.80 -8.67 7.74
C ARG A 33 -5.04 -8.11 6.54
N LYS A 34 -5.48 -8.43 5.32
CA LYS A 34 -4.88 -7.86 4.10
C LYS A 34 -5.06 -6.34 4.03
N ARG A 35 -6.26 -5.83 4.35
CA ARG A 35 -6.52 -4.39 4.44
C ARG A 35 -5.61 -3.73 5.47
N PHE A 36 -5.47 -4.32 6.65
CA PHE A 36 -4.57 -3.79 7.67
C PHE A 36 -3.11 -3.69 7.19
N LEU A 37 -2.58 -4.74 6.55
CA LEU A 37 -1.24 -4.71 5.96
C LEU A 37 -1.13 -3.65 4.85
N PHE A 38 -2.13 -3.57 3.97
CA PHE A 38 -2.21 -2.58 2.91
C PHE A 38 -2.15 -1.15 3.46
N GLU A 39 -2.93 -0.84 4.49
CA GLU A 39 -2.97 0.50 5.10
C GLU A 39 -1.63 0.86 5.75
N LYS A 40 -0.98 -0.10 6.42
CA LYS A 40 0.35 0.09 7.01
C LYS A 40 1.41 0.36 5.94
N ILE A 41 1.42 -0.38 4.84
CA ILE A 41 2.34 -0.14 3.71
C ILE A 41 2.02 1.19 3.03
N LEU A 42 0.74 1.47 2.76
CA LEU A 42 0.31 2.70 2.13
C LEU A 42 0.73 3.90 2.96
N GLY A 43 0.59 3.86 4.28
CA GLY A 43 0.96 4.97 5.16
C GLY A 43 2.46 5.17 5.32
N ASN A 44 3.23 4.07 5.40
CA ASN A 44 4.57 4.15 6.00
C ASN A 44 5.71 3.71 5.07
N SER A 45 5.44 2.92 4.03
CA SER A 45 6.51 2.33 3.24
C SER A 45 7.34 3.36 2.47
N THR A 46 8.66 3.21 2.50
CA THR A 46 9.61 3.96 1.67
C THR A 46 9.73 3.40 0.25
N ARG A 47 9.35 2.14 0.01
CA ARG A 47 9.33 1.50 -1.32
C ARG A 47 7.92 1.07 -1.70
N LEU A 48 7.01 2.05 -1.70
CA LEU A 48 5.56 1.85 -1.84
C LEU A 48 5.17 0.91 -2.99
N LEU A 49 5.65 1.17 -4.22
CA LEU A 49 5.26 0.37 -5.38
C LEU A 49 5.81 -1.06 -5.34
N GLU A 50 7.04 -1.24 -4.82
CA GLU A 50 7.61 -2.58 -4.66
C GLU A 50 6.77 -3.39 -3.66
N ASP A 51 6.40 -2.80 -2.53
CA ASP A 51 5.66 -3.50 -1.49
C ASP A 51 4.20 -3.75 -1.86
N MET A 52 3.57 -2.81 -2.57
CA MET A 52 2.20 -2.99 -3.06
C MET A 52 2.09 -4.13 -4.09
N SER A 53 3.19 -4.48 -4.77
CA SER A 53 3.22 -5.61 -5.68
C SER A 53 3.16 -6.98 -4.99
N LEU A 54 3.20 -7.03 -3.66
CA LEU A 54 2.98 -8.25 -2.89
C LEU A 54 1.52 -8.71 -2.86
N PHE A 55 0.57 -7.81 -3.09
CA PHE A 55 -0.84 -8.14 -3.09
C PHE A 55 -1.26 -8.70 -4.46
N ASP A 56 -2.27 -9.57 -4.45
CA ASP A 56 -2.96 -9.91 -5.68
C ASP A 56 -3.56 -8.64 -6.31
N ARG A 57 -3.55 -8.58 -7.64
CA ARG A 57 -3.95 -7.38 -8.38
C ARG A 57 -5.43 -7.04 -8.17
N ASP A 58 -6.31 -8.03 -8.14
CA ASP A 58 -7.75 -7.81 -7.98
C ASP A 58 -8.08 -7.43 -6.53
N GLU A 59 -7.39 -8.05 -5.57
CA GLU A 59 -7.50 -7.67 -4.15
C GLU A 59 -7.00 -6.24 -3.92
N LEU A 60 -5.85 -5.87 -4.49
CA LEU A 60 -5.30 -4.52 -4.37
C LEU A 60 -6.25 -3.48 -4.94
N LYS A 61 -6.84 -3.76 -6.11
CA LYS A 61 -7.85 -2.88 -6.73
C LYS A 61 -9.02 -2.64 -5.78
N LYS A 62 -9.59 -3.72 -5.24
CA LYS A 62 -10.71 -3.65 -4.30
C LYS A 62 -10.36 -2.86 -3.05
N MET A 63 -9.17 -3.08 -2.48
CA MET A 63 -8.73 -2.32 -1.30
C MET A 63 -8.58 -0.83 -1.60
N LEU A 64 -8.05 -0.44 -2.77
CA LEU A 64 -7.94 0.97 -3.17
C LEU A 64 -9.31 1.64 -3.38
N GLU A 65 -10.26 0.94 -3.98
CA GLU A 65 -11.63 1.44 -4.20
C GLU A 65 -12.37 1.65 -2.88
N GLU A 66 -12.22 0.72 -1.92
CA GLU A 66 -12.86 0.79 -0.61
C GLU A 66 -12.15 1.78 0.34
N TYR A 67 -10.86 2.03 0.15
CA TYR A 67 -10.04 2.81 1.07
C TYR A 67 -10.48 4.27 1.17
N GLN A 68 -10.89 4.67 2.38
CA GLN A 68 -11.21 6.04 2.71
C GLN A 68 -9.97 6.75 3.24
N VAL A 69 -9.51 7.77 2.51
CA VAL A 69 -8.35 8.57 2.94
C VAL A 69 -8.68 9.26 4.27
N PRO A 70 -7.89 9.02 5.34
CA PRO A 70 -8.14 9.62 6.65
C PRO A 70 -7.92 11.13 6.62
N ALA A 71 -8.52 11.83 7.58
CA ALA A 71 -8.34 13.29 7.73
C ALA A 71 -6.91 13.65 8.13
N PHE A 72 -6.26 12.81 8.94
CA PHE A 72 -4.87 12.99 9.32
C PHE A 72 -3.95 12.67 8.14
N ASN A 73 -3.01 13.58 7.84
CA ASN A 73 -2.06 13.45 6.72
C ASN A 73 -2.71 13.19 5.36
N ARG A 74 -3.93 13.73 5.15
CA ARG A 74 -4.81 13.44 4.02
C ARG A 74 -4.12 13.60 2.66
N GLU A 75 -3.42 14.71 2.44
CA GLU A 75 -2.75 15.01 1.17
C GLU A 75 -1.67 13.98 0.84
N HIS A 76 -0.83 13.64 1.81
CA HIS A 76 0.22 12.65 1.67
C HIS A 76 -0.33 11.26 1.31
N ILE A 77 -1.37 10.82 2.02
CA ILE A 77 -1.99 9.52 1.79
C ILE A 77 -2.76 9.50 0.46
N ALA A 78 -3.46 10.58 0.10
CA ALA A 78 -4.16 10.70 -1.17
C ALA A 78 -3.19 10.62 -2.36
N LEU A 79 -2.06 11.32 -2.28
CA LEU A 79 -0.99 11.24 -3.28
C LEU A 79 -0.51 9.81 -3.45
N ARG A 80 -0.19 9.14 -2.35
CA ARG A 80 0.32 7.76 -2.37
C ARG A 80 -0.70 6.77 -2.92
N LYS A 81 -1.98 6.92 -2.56
CA LYS A 81 -3.09 6.15 -3.14
C LYS A 81 -3.14 6.34 -4.66
N ASN A 82 -3.10 7.58 -5.12
CA ASN A 82 -3.15 7.90 -6.54
C ASN A 82 -1.93 7.39 -7.32
N MET A 83 -0.74 7.40 -6.72
CA MET A 83 0.46 6.78 -7.31
C MET A 83 0.28 5.27 -7.53
N VAL A 84 -0.28 4.56 -6.55
CA VAL A 84 -0.56 3.12 -6.68
C VAL A 84 -1.63 2.87 -7.74
N GLU A 85 -2.71 3.66 -7.73
CA GLU A 85 -3.77 3.59 -8.75
C GLU A 85 -3.24 3.83 -10.17
N ALA A 86 -2.40 4.85 -10.35
CA ALA A 86 -1.80 5.17 -11.64
C ALA A 86 -0.84 4.06 -12.10
N TRP A 87 0.03 3.56 -11.21
CA TRP A 87 1.04 2.57 -11.56
C TRP A 87 0.46 1.19 -11.90
N PHE A 88 -0.52 0.71 -11.14
CA PHE A 88 -1.05 -0.65 -11.29
C PHE A 88 -2.32 -0.75 -12.14
N PHE A 89 -3.05 0.36 -12.31
CA PHE A 89 -4.39 0.36 -12.93
C PHE A 89 -4.59 1.48 -13.96
N ASP A 90 -3.50 2.09 -14.44
CA ASP A 90 -3.49 3.12 -15.49
C ASP A 90 -4.46 4.29 -15.21
N GLN A 91 -4.72 4.57 -13.93
CA GLN A 91 -5.54 5.72 -13.53
C GLN A 91 -4.77 7.03 -13.73
N PRO A 92 -5.45 8.16 -13.97
CA PRO A 92 -4.78 9.44 -14.10
C PRO A 92 -4.01 9.81 -12.84
N LEU A 93 -2.75 10.21 -13.01
CA LEU A 93 -1.97 10.82 -11.94
C LEU A 93 -2.47 12.25 -11.75
N THR A 94 -3.03 12.54 -10.58
CA THR A 94 -3.65 13.83 -10.24
C THR A 94 -2.67 14.82 -9.64
N ALA A 95 -1.49 14.35 -9.23
CA ALA A 95 -0.44 15.19 -8.71
C ALA A 95 0.29 15.91 -9.84
N GLU A 96 0.09 17.22 -9.96
CA GLU A 96 0.67 18.06 -11.01
C GLU A 96 2.19 17.90 -11.10
N GLU A 97 2.88 17.83 -9.96
CA GLU A 97 4.35 17.69 -9.89
C GLU A 97 4.89 16.38 -10.49
N LEU A 98 4.05 15.35 -10.59
CA LEU A 98 4.43 14.04 -11.10
C LEU A 98 3.92 13.78 -12.52
N GLN A 99 3.07 14.66 -13.06
CA GLN A 99 2.58 14.54 -14.43
C GLN A 99 3.73 14.81 -15.41
N TRP A 100 3.86 13.95 -16.41
CA TRP A 100 4.81 14.18 -17.50
C TRP A 100 4.20 15.20 -18.47
N VAL A 101 4.58 16.47 -18.33
CA VAL A 101 4.16 17.53 -19.25
C VAL A 101 5.11 17.53 -20.45
N LEU A 102 4.56 17.24 -21.63
CA LEU A 102 5.25 17.31 -22.92
C LEU A 102 5.39 18.76 -23.42
#